data_AF-A0A929UQ20-F1
#
_entry.id   AF-A0A929UQ20-F1
#
_cell.length_a   1.000
_cell.length_b   1.000
_cell.length_c   1.000
_cell.angle_alpha   90.00
_cell.angle_beta   90.00
_cell.angle_gamma   90.00
#
_symmetry.space_group_name_H-M   'P 1'
#
loop_
_entity.id
_entity.type
_entity.pdbx_description
1 polymer ?
#
loop_
_entity_poly.entity_id
_entity_poly.type
_entity_poly.pdbx_seq_one_letter_code
_entity_poly.pdbx_strand_id
1 'polypeptide(L)' 'MMAIPINVEELLRQRVIENARIEYKADWNPEPILHSITAFANDFDNLGGGYIVIGVGEQNGYPRFPVKGLEKNMLDT' A
#
# COMPACT_ATOMS: atom_id res chain seq x y z
N MET A 1 -13.31 11.19 13.35
CA MET A 1 -12.41 11.55 12.22
C MET A 1 -11.11 10.79 12.46
N MET A 2 -10.97 9.60 11.87
CA MET A 2 -9.77 8.78 12.07
C MET A 2 -8.66 9.36 11.20
N ALA A 3 -7.72 10.05 11.84
CA ALA A 3 -6.46 10.39 11.21
C ALA A 3 -5.73 9.07 10.92
N ILE A 4 -5.37 8.85 9.65
CA ILE A 4 -4.36 7.84 9.35
C ILE A 4 -3.11 8.30 10.11
N PRO A 5 -2.56 7.50 11.04
CA PRO A 5 -1.51 7.95 11.96
C PRO A 5 -0.18 8.30 11.25
N ILE A 6 -0.08 8.05 9.94
CA ILE A 6 1.14 8.24 9.14
C ILE A 6 0.84 9.05 7.87
N ASN A 7 1.72 10.01 7.59
CA ASN A 7 1.68 10.84 6.39
C ASN A 7 2.01 10.00 5.14
N VAL A 8 1.23 10.15 4.06
CA VAL A 8 1.44 9.45 2.79
C VAL A 8 2.84 9.69 2.20
N GLU A 9 3.40 10.88 2.36
CA GLU A 9 4.75 11.20 1.90
C GLU A 9 5.80 10.37 2.67
N GLU A 10 5.58 10.13 3.96
CA GLU A 10 6.46 9.30 4.80
C GLU A 10 6.34 7.80 4.44
N LEU A 11 5.15 7.34 4.03
CA LEU A 11 4.95 5.98 3.49
C LEU A 11 5.66 5.79 2.14
N LEU A 12 5.59 6.78 1.27
CA LEU A 12 6.27 6.75 -0.04
C LEU A 12 7.79 6.88 0.09
N ARG A 13 8.28 7.57 1.13
CA ARG A 13 9.72 7.71 1.40
C ARG A 13 10.30 6.62 2.29
N GLN A 14 9.47 5.66 2.75
CA GLN A 14 9.86 4.55 3.61
C GLN A 14 10.67 4.97 4.86
N ARG A 15 10.43 6.18 5.39
CA ARG A 15 11.26 6.76 6.45
C ARG A 15 10.94 6.24 7.85
N VAL A 16 9.74 5.70 8.05
CA VAL A 16 9.18 5.43 9.39
C VAL A 16 8.75 3.98 9.60
N ILE A 17 8.59 3.20 8.52
CA ILE A 17 8.09 1.81 8.60
C ILE A 17 9.07 0.89 7.90
N GLU A 18 9.38 -0.24 8.53
CA GLU A 18 10.14 -1.33 7.91
C GLU A 18 9.44 -1.78 6.61
N ASN A 19 10.23 -1.98 5.55
CA ASN A 19 9.77 -2.26 4.18
C ASN A 19 8.72 -3.40 4.13
N ALA A 20 8.86 -4.41 4.99
CA ALA A 20 7.98 -5.58 5.05
C ALA A 20 6.48 -5.29 5.31
N ARG A 21 6.11 -4.07 5.73
CA ARG A 21 4.71 -3.71 6.06
C ARG A 21 4.04 -2.82 5.03
N ILE A 22 4.70 -2.48 3.92
CA ILE A 22 4.12 -1.64 2.87
C ILE A 22 4.11 -2.43 1.57
N GLU A 23 2.95 -2.51 0.95
CA GLU A 23 2.80 -3.10 -0.37
C GLU A 23 2.31 -2.04 -1.37
N TYR A 24 3.02 -1.91 -2.50
CA TYR A 24 2.66 -0.98 -3.57
C TYR A 24 1.95 -1.73 -4.70
N LYS A 25 0.80 -1.23 -5.13
CA LYS A 25 0.05 -1.74 -6.29
C LYS A 25 -0.08 -0.63 -7.32
N ALA A 26 0.34 -0.90 -8.56
CA ALA A 26 0.28 0.11 -9.62
C ALA A 26 -1.15 0.49 -10.02
N ASP A 27 -2.09 -0.44 -9.88
CA ASP A 27 -3.47 -0.32 -10.36
C ASP A 27 -4.46 -0.86 -9.32
N TRP A 28 -5.72 -0.43 -9.43
CA TRP A 28 -6.82 -1.01 -8.66
C TRP A 28 -7.23 -2.35 -9.26
N ASN A 29 -7.08 -3.42 -8.48
CA ASN A 29 -7.66 -4.73 -8.78
C ASN A 29 -8.11 -5.39 -7.45
N PRO A 30 -9.42 -5.60 -7.23
CA PRO A 30 -9.95 -6.08 -5.95
C PRO A 30 -9.34 -7.40 -5.47
N GLU A 31 -9.09 -8.35 -6.36
CA GLU A 31 -8.61 -9.70 -6.01
C GLU A 31 -7.22 -9.68 -5.34
N PRO A 32 -6.15 -9.16 -5.98
CA PRO A 32 -4.83 -9.10 -5.35
C PRO A 32 -4.80 -8.17 -4.14
N ILE A 33 -5.64 -7.13 -4.10
CA ILE A 33 -5.75 -6.24 -2.93
C ILE A 33 -6.35 -7.01 -1.74
N LEU A 34 -7.41 -7.79 -1.97
CA LEU A 34 -8.04 -8.60 -0.93
C LEU A 34 -7.08 -9.67 -0.39
N HIS A 35 -6.26 -10.28 -1.25
CA HIS A 35 -5.20 -11.18 -0.81
C HIS A 35 -4.17 -10.47 0.08
N SER A 36 -3.71 -9.27 -0.29
CA SER A 36 -2.81 -8.48 0.55
C SER A 36 -3.44 -8.11 1.90
N ILE A 37 -4.72 -7.71 1.92
CA ILE A 37 -5.46 -7.45 3.17
C ILE A 37 -5.50 -8.71 4.05
N THR A 38 -5.80 -9.86 3.43
CA THR A 38 -5.88 -11.15 4.13
C THR A 38 -4.51 -11.58 4.67
N ALA A 39 -3.44 -11.36 3.92
CA ALA A 39 -2.07 -11.64 4.36
C ALA A 39 -1.69 -10.77 5.56
N PHE A 40 -1.97 -9.46 5.52
CA PHE A 40 -1.72 -8.56 6.65
C PHE A 40 -2.59 -8.87 7.88
N ALA A 41 -3.83 -9.32 7.68
CA ALA A 41 -4.71 -9.71 8.78
C ALA A 41 -4.28 -11.02 9.45
N ASN A 42 -3.69 -11.95 8.69
CA ASN A 42 -3.20 -13.24 9.17
C ASN A 42 -1.70 -13.24 9.50
N ASP A 43 -1.09 -12.07 9.60
CA ASP A 43 0.35 -11.94 9.80
C ASP A 43 0.80 -12.64 11.11
N PHE A 44 1.45 -13.79 10.95
CA PHE A 44 1.94 -14.63 12.04
C PHE A 44 3.06 -13.97 12.85
N ASP A 45 3.79 -13.03 12.24
CA ASP A 45 4.82 -12.25 12.93
C ASP A 45 4.21 -11.17 13.84
N ASN A 46 2.87 -11.06 13.86
CA ASN A 46 2.08 -10.16 14.68
C ASN A 46 2.60 -8.72 14.61
N LEU A 47 3.04 -8.32 13.41
CA LEU A 47 3.58 -7.00 13.16
C LEU A 47 2.47 -5.96 13.42
N GLY A 48 1.19 -6.32 13.27
CA GLY A 48 0.05 -5.45 13.54
C GLY A 48 -0.51 -4.83 12.27
N GLY A 49 -0.47 -5.59 11.17
CA GLY A 49 -0.99 -5.20 9.87
C GLY A 49 0.02 -4.45 9.00
N GLY A 50 -0.50 -3.77 7.97
CA GLY A 50 0.31 -3.09 6.96
C GLY A 50 -0.46 -2.05 6.16
N TYR A 51 0.24 -1.41 5.23
CA TYR A 51 -0.28 -0.38 4.36
C TYR A 51 -0.27 -0.88 2.91
N ILE A 52 -1.38 -0.70 2.22
CA ILE A 52 -1.45 -0.93 0.77
C ILE A 52 -1.57 0.45 0.10
N VAL A 53 -0.61 0.77 -0.76
CA VAL A 53 -0.59 2.03 -1.51
C VAL A 53 -0.89 1.74 -2.98
N ILE A 54 -2.00 2.28 -3.47
CA ILE A 54 -2.52 1.98 -4.81
C ILE A 54 -2.27 3.17 -5.74
N GLY A 55 -1.95 2.90 -7.00
CA GLY A 55 -1.50 3.92 -7.97
C GLY A 55 0.02 4.13 -7.95
N VAL A 56 0.77 3.24 -7.29
CA VAL A 56 2.22 3.33 -7.16
C VAL A 56 2.82 2.00 -7.58
N GLY A 57 3.69 2.03 -8.59
CA GLY A 57 4.42 0.83 -9.01
C GLY A 57 5.46 0.44 -7.97
N GLU A 58 5.83 -0.84 -7.96
CA GLU A 58 6.90 -1.38 -7.12
C GLU A 58 8.11 -1.77 -7.99
N GLN A 59 9.31 -1.56 -7.48
CA GLN A 59 10.55 -2.06 -8.06
C GLN A 59 11.52 -2.42 -6.94
N ASN A 60 11.82 -3.72 -6.79
CA ASN A 60 12.75 -4.26 -5.79
C ASN A 60 12.37 -3.90 -4.33
N GLY A 61 11.07 -3.86 -4.01
CA GLY A 61 10.54 -3.48 -2.70
C GLY A 61 10.47 -1.97 -2.47
N TYR A 62 10.72 -1.15 -3.48
CA TYR A 62 10.66 0.31 -3.40
C TYR A 62 9.59 0.89 -4.32
N PRO A 63 8.96 2.01 -3.96
CA PRO A 63 8.02 2.68 -4.84
C PRO A 63 8.75 3.22 -6.07
N ARG A 64 8.19 2.96 -7.25
CA ARG A 64 8.68 3.47 -8.53
C ARG A 64 8.13 4.88 -8.75
N PHE A 65 9.05 5.81 -8.98
CA PHE A 65 8.72 7.18 -9.36
C PHE A 65 8.95 7.43 -10.86
N PRO A 66 8.20 8.37 -11.49
CA PRO A 66 7.05 9.09 -10.93
C PRO A 66 5.89 8.14 -10.64
N VAL A 67 5.06 8.49 -9.64
CA VAL A 67 3.88 7.67 -9.29
C VAL A 67 2.90 7.64 -10.47
N LYS A 68 2.28 6.48 -10.69
CA LYS A 68 1.32 6.30 -11.79
C LYS A 68 0.01 7.05 -11.54
N GLY A 69 -0.43 7.09 -10.28
CA GLY A 69 -1.73 7.60 -9.88
C GLY A 69 -2.87 6.65 -10.24
N LEU A 70 -4.11 7.07 -9.94
CA LEU A 70 -5.33 6.36 -10.30
C LEU A 70 -6.30 7.32 -10.97
N GLU A 71 -6.99 6.83 -12.00
CA GLU A 71 -8.12 7.54 -12.60
C GLU A 71 -9.30 7.51 -11.63
N LYS A 72 -9.99 8.65 -11.44
CA LYS A 72 -11.09 8.76 -10.45
C LYS A 72 -12.20 7.72 -10.66
N ASN A 73 -12.47 7.36 -11.91
CA ASN A 73 -13.56 6.45 -12.25
C ASN A 73 -13.22 4.96 -12.04
N MET A 74 -12.00 4.64 -11.59
CA MET A 74 -11.53 3.25 -11.45
C MET A 74 -12.04 2.57 -10.16
N LEU A 75 -12.48 3.35 -9.17
CA LEU A 75 -12.86 2.84 -7.85
C LEU A 75 -14.36 2.59 -7.69
N ASP A 76 -15.21 3.28 -8.46
CA ASP A 76 -16.68 3.26 -8.35
C ASP A 76 -17.36 2.29 -9.36
N THR A 77 -16.67 1.21 -9.75
CA THR A 77 -17.24 0.21 -10.67
C THR A 77 -18.13 -0.79 -9.95
#